data_AF-A0A357BNB9-F1
#
_entry.id   AF-A0A357BNB9-F1
#
_cell.length_a   1.000
_cell.length_b   1.000
_cell.length_c   1.000
_cell.angle_alpha   90.00
_cell.angle_beta   90.00
_cell.angle_gamma   90.00
#
_symmetry.space_group_name_H-M   'P 1'
#
loop_
_entity.id
_entity.type
_entity.pdbx_description
1 polymer ?
#
loop_
_entity_poly.entity_id
_entity_poly.type
_entity_poly.pdbx_seq_one_letter_code
_entity_poly.pdbx_strand_id
1 'polypeptide(L)' 'AIVSSKEVVKMLGVKQEVIKMIQSLPNEVTIDDIMAELYFKSQVDAGLKELDEGKGIPHEEVEKRMSKWLSK' A
#
# COMPACT_ATOMS: atom_id res chain seq x y z
N ALA A 1 -15.36 -1.11 23.21
CA ALA A 1 -15.09 -0.21 22.08
C ALA A 1 -13.93 -0.80 21.29
N ILE A 2 -14.23 -1.47 20.17
CA ILE A 2 -13.20 -1.96 19.26
C ILE A 2 -12.83 -0.72 18.42
N VAL A 3 -11.73 -0.08 18.77
CA VAL A 3 -11.18 1.05 18.01
C VAL A 3 -10.91 0.52 16.60
N SER A 4 -11.46 1.18 15.58
CA SER A 4 -11.36 0.70 14.19
C SER A 4 -9.88 0.59 13.82
N SER A 5 -9.47 -0.51 13.17
CA SER A 5 -8.07 -0.73 12.76
C SER A 5 -7.49 0.44 11.97
N LYS A 6 -8.33 1.24 11.28
CA LYS A 6 -7.95 2.48 10.59
C LYS A 6 -7.47 3.59 11.56
N GLU A 7 -8.01 3.67 12.77
CA GLU A 7 -7.63 4.66 13.79
C GLU A 7 -6.39 4.25 14.59
N VAL A 8 -6.18 2.94 14.80
CA VAL A 8 -4.97 2.41 15.46
C VAL A 8 -3.73 2.69 14.62
N VAL A 9 -3.84 2.56 13.29
CA VAL A 9 -2.76 2.88 12.34
C VAL A 9 -2.43 4.37 12.41
N LYS A 10 -3.43 5.26 12.37
CA LYS A 10 -3.25 6.73 12.44
C LYS A 10 -2.56 7.24 13.72
N MET A 11 -2.55 6.45 14.80
CA MET A 11 -1.99 6.84 16.10
C MET A 11 -0.46 6.70 16.17
N LEU A 12 0.15 5.91 15.28
CA LEU A 12 1.60 5.80 15.15
C LEU A 12 2.07 6.79 14.09
N GLY A 13 3.12 7.57 14.38
CA GLY A 13 3.74 8.40 13.35
C GLY A 13 4.33 7.54 12.23
N VAL A 14 4.41 8.07 11.00
CA VAL A 14 4.94 7.38 9.81
C VAL A 14 6.28 6.66 10.10
N LYS A 15 7.18 7.31 10.83
CA LYS A 15 8.46 6.72 11.26
C LYS A 15 8.28 5.40 12.01
N GLN A 16 7.30 5.32 12.90
CA GLN A 16 7.08 4.18 13.78
C GLN A 16 6.43 3.03 13.03
N GLU A 17 5.60 3.33 12.03
CA GLU A 17 5.08 2.32 11.09
C GLU A 17 6.21 1.72 10.25
N VAL A 18 7.10 2.56 9.70
CA VAL A 18 8.25 2.11 8.91
C VAL A 18 9.17 1.23 9.76
N ILE A 19 9.45 1.62 11.01
CA ILE A 19 10.25 0.79 11.93
C ILE A 19 9.59 -0.57 12.16
N LYS A 20 8.27 -0.62 12.39
CA LYS A 20 7.55 -1.88 12.59
C LYS A 20 7.57 -2.77 11.34
N MET A 21 7.42 -2.18 10.16
CA MET A 21 7.52 -2.89 8.89
C MET A 21 8.93 -3.50 8.74
N ILE A 22 9.98 -2.72 8.96
CA ILE A 22 11.37 -3.21 8.91
C ILE A 22 11.60 -4.33 9.93
N GLN A 23 11.08 -4.20 11.15
CA GLN A 23 11.18 -5.23 12.20
C GLN A 23 10.45 -6.54 11.85
N SER A 24 9.51 -6.52 10.91
CA SER A 24 8.77 -7.71 10.46
C SER A 24 9.43 -8.44 9.29
N LEU A 25 10.46 -7.84 8.68
CA LEU A 25 11.19 -8.46 7.58
C LEU A 25 12.12 -9.59 8.08
N PRO A 26 12.41 -10.61 7.25
CA PRO A 26 13.45 -11.59 7.52
C PRO A 26 14.82 -10.94 7.74
N ASN A 27 15.74 -11.63 8.43
CA ASN A 27 17.08 -11.09 8.68
C ASN A 27 17.92 -11.00 7.40
N GLU A 28 17.60 -11.83 6.40
CA GLU A 28 18.36 -12.00 5.16
C GLU A 28 17.90 -11.06 4.03
N VAL A 29 17.19 -9.97 4.35
CA VAL A 29 16.76 -8.97 3.35
C VAL A 29 17.87 -8.00 2.96
N THR A 30 17.86 -7.58 1.70
CA THR A 30 18.75 -6.55 1.18
C THR A 30 18.14 -5.15 1.36
N ILE A 31 18.95 -4.11 1.11
CA ILE A 31 18.45 -2.73 1.07
C ILE A 31 17.39 -2.57 -0.03
N ASP A 32 17.57 -3.23 -1.18
CA ASP A 32 16.64 -3.15 -2.30
C ASP A 32 15.27 -3.75 -1.93
N ASP A 33 15.24 -4.83 -1.14
CA ASP A 33 14.01 -5.43 -0.63
C ASP A 33 13.27 -4.47 0.33
N ILE A 34 14.01 -3.83 1.25
CA ILE A 34 13.44 -2.84 2.18
C ILE A 34 12.84 -1.66 1.39
N MET A 35 13.55 -1.18 0.36
CA MET A 35 13.06 -0.09 -0.49
C MET A 35 11.82 -0.52 -1.28
N ALA A 36 11.79 -1.75 -1.81
CA ALA A 36 10.63 -2.29 -2.51
C ALA A 36 9.39 -2.33 -1.60
N GLU A 37 9.53 -2.83 -0.38
CA GLU A 37 8.44 -2.87 0.60
C GLU A 37 7.94 -1.46 0.96
N LEU A 38 8.86 -0.51 1.13
CA LEU A 38 8.52 0.90 1.41
C LEU A 38 7.72 1.53 0.24
N TYR A 39 8.17 1.32 -1.00
CA TYR A 39 7.47 1.83 -2.17
C TYR A 39 6.11 1.17 -2.37
N PHE A 40 6.02 -0.13 -2.13
CA PHE A 40 4.77 -0.86 -2.19
C PHE A 40 3.75 -0.30 -1.20
N LYS A 41 4.13 -0.17 0.08
CA LYS A 41 3.27 0.42 1.11
C LYS A 41 2.81 1.84 0.74
N SER A 42 3.74 2.69 0.28
CA SER A 42 3.44 4.06 -0.14
C SER A 42 2.39 4.11 -1.27
N GLN A 43 2.54 3.26 -2.29
CA GLN A 43 1.59 3.19 -3.41
C GLN A 43 0.22 2.67 -2.98
N VAL A 44 0.17 1.65 -2.11
CA VAL A 44 -1.09 1.12 -1.58
C VAL A 44 -1.82 2.18 -0.74
N ASP A 45 -1.11 2.84 0.18
CA ASP A 45 -1.70 3.89 1.02
C ASP A 45 -2.24 5.06 0.18
N ALA A 46 -1.51 5.45 -0.87
CA ALA A 46 -1.97 6.46 -1.83
C ALA A 46 -3.25 6.01 -2.57
N GLY A 47 -3.27 4.79 -3.10
CA GLY A 47 -4.44 4.25 -3.79
C GLY A 47 -5.66 4.12 -2.89
N LEU A 48 -5.48 3.69 -1.64
CA LEU A 48 -6.57 3.64 -0.65
C LEU A 48 -7.13 5.02 -0.35
N LYS A 49 -6.26 6.03 -0.22
CA LYS A 49 -6.69 7.43 -0.04
C LYS A 49 -7.47 7.94 -1.25
N GLU A 50 -7.02 7.64 -2.47
CA GLU A 50 -7.74 8.00 -3.69
C GLU A 50 -9.13 7.35 -3.76
N LEU A 51 -9.26 6.10 -3.32
CA LEU A 51 -10.55 5.41 -3.22
C LEU A 51 -11.47 6.07 -2.19
N ASP A 52 -10.95 6.40 -1.00
CA ASP A 52 -11.70 7.13 0.04
C ASP A 52 -12.17 8.51 -0.47
N GLU A 53 -11.40 9.13 -1.37
CA GLU A 53 -11.72 10.42 -2.03
C GLU A 53 -12.65 10.26 -3.27
N GLY A 54 -13.06 9.04 -3.62
CA GLY A 54 -13.94 8.77 -4.76
C GLY A 54 -13.27 8.91 -6.12
N LYS A 55 -11.92 8.85 -6.19
CA LYS A 55 -11.12 8.96 -7.43
C LYS A 55 -10.94 7.63 -8.16
N GLY A 56 -11.74 6.62 -7.82
CA GLY A 56 -11.77 5.35 -8.54
C GLY A 56 -12.24 5.52 -9.99
N ILE A 57 -11.97 4.51 -10.82
CA ILE A 57 -12.43 4.46 -12.21
C ILE A 57 -13.46 3.33 -12.40
N PRO A 58 -14.35 3.44 -13.41
CA PRO A 58 -15.27 2.36 -13.75
C PRO A 58 -14.55 1.07 -14.16
N HIS A 59 -15.19 -0.08 -13.90
CA HIS A 59 -14.62 -1.40 -14.22
C HIS A 59 -14.22 -1.54 -15.70
N GLU A 60 -15.04 -1.05 -16.63
CA GLU A 60 -14.75 -1.07 -18.07
C GLU A 60 -13.44 -0.32 -18.43
N GLU A 61 -13.09 0.72 -17.68
CA GLU A 61 -11.84 1.45 -17.89
C GLU A 61 -10.64 0.63 -17.39
N VAL A 62 -10.81 -0.10 -16.29
CA VAL A 62 -9.81 -1.05 -15.79
C VAL A 62 -9.54 -2.14 -16.84
N GLU A 63 -10.59 -2.76 -17.41
CA GLU A 63 -10.44 -3.78 -18.45
C GLU A 63 -9.66 -3.27 -19.66
N LYS A 64 -9.98 -2.06 -20.15
CA LYS A 64 -9.24 -1.40 -21.24
C LYS A 64 -7.77 -1.21 -20.90
N ARG A 65 -7.43 -0.76 -19.68
CA ARG A 65 -6.02 -0.58 -19.25
C ARG A 65 -5.28 -1.92 -19.17
N MET A 66 -5.93 -2.95 -18.63
CA MET A 66 -5.32 -4.27 -18.42
C MET A 66 -5.12 -5.04 -19.73
N SER A 67 -5.91 -4.76 -20.78
CA SER A 67 -5.75 -5.38 -22.10
C SER A 67 -4.33 -5.30 -22.67
N LYS A 68 -3.57 -4.25 -22.34
CA LYS A 68 -2.17 -4.06 -22.78
C LYS A 68 -1.20 -5.09 -22.20
N TRP A 69 -1.57 -5.70 -21.09
CA TRP A 69 -0.75 -6.66 -20.34
C TRP A 69 -1.28 -8.09 -20.48
N LEU A 70 -2.59 -8.22 -20.66
CA LEU A 70 -3.30 -9.49 -20.74
C LEU A 70 -3.49 -10.00 -22.17
N SER A 71 -3.05 -9.25 -23.20
CA SER A 71 -3.05 -9.72 -24.58
C SER A 71 -2.05 -10.86 -24.75
N LYS A 72 -2.53 -12.10 -24.61
CA LYS A 72 -1.85 -13.33 -24.98
C LYS A 72 -2.71 -14.12 -25.94
#